data_AF-A0A8D8RW32-F1
#
_entry.id   AF-A0A8D8RW32-F1
#
_cell.length_a   1.000
_cell.length_b   1.000
_cell.length_c   1.000
_cell.angle_alpha   90.00
_cell.angle_beta   90.00
_cell.angle_gamma   90.00
#
_symmetry.space_group_name_H-M   'P 1'
#
loop_
_entity.id
_entity.type
_entity.pdbx_description
1 polymer ?
#
loop_
_entity_poly.entity_id
_entity_poly.type
_entity_poly.pdbx_seq_one_letter_code
_entity_poly.pdbx_strand_id
1 'polypeptide(L)'
;CNKQIEFYDWFSRVVVNWLDIARYKALQRIDKAIELDTLTPVDSSVKYSSSALDSVGIFYTVKEFWEQIEWPDVEACCAYVSKIIEWCYAINNIDYVRHSIEPLVQKLGVFKIANKLVEASDIVLGERFERTVKEMVDNANELLAAKQRDLIFNAINKMLPVIQKLLLEFEKDNSLHKLMTYLDDSLITMKEQLSSENFDRVLATIWKSVLSKMEDITESSLNQKKPHQFFKGLLETFDVFVDYFNESSDANDEFRSSLELYSLSTDELIHRYHVQQCRRGQGQSNEDINGDCGQLTICAMILKTKGLLKIEIMNCRSLKPVRSNGICNPCVKINFLPADQFLKTSKPKTQVQKNNLFPLFDETLEIVLTNDQMSMNDALIQFEVIDHYFLCINKFVAECFFLLNKVKLVDDPEEDMMNMPQIQLKLGKPSSEHDPKIWNVIEQRSLSWTDKKANEFIKRQKARMNRTNCQEA
;
A
#
# COMPACT_ATOMS: atom_id res chain seq x y z
N CYS A 1 -75.98 -28.31 -9.33
CA CYS A 1 -75.89 -27.72 -10.69
C CYS A 1 -74.77 -28.42 -11.44
N ASN A 2 -75.09 -29.10 -12.54
CA ASN A 2 -74.11 -29.72 -13.43
C ASN A 2 -73.19 -28.62 -13.96
N LYS A 3 -71.93 -28.56 -13.50
CA LYS A 3 -70.89 -27.88 -14.27
C LYS A 3 -70.82 -28.63 -15.60
N GLN A 4 -71.16 -27.97 -16.70
CA GLN A 4 -70.87 -28.48 -18.04
C GLN A 4 -69.37 -28.77 -18.06
N ILE A 5 -68.99 -30.03 -18.29
CA ILE A 5 -67.59 -30.37 -18.47
C ILE A 5 -67.21 -29.81 -19.82
N GLU A 6 -66.39 -28.78 -19.83
CA GLU A 6 -65.93 -28.16 -21.05
C GLU A 6 -64.88 -29.05 -21.71
N PHE A 7 -64.76 -28.99 -23.03
CA PHE A 7 -63.89 -29.91 -23.78
C PHE A 7 -62.42 -29.84 -23.33
N TYR A 8 -61.97 -28.69 -22.81
CA TYR A 8 -60.61 -28.47 -22.34
C TYR A 8 -60.32 -29.20 -21.01
N ASP A 9 -61.33 -29.47 -20.17
CA ASP A 9 -61.14 -30.15 -18.89
C ASP A 9 -60.56 -31.57 -19.06
N TRP A 10 -60.88 -32.23 -20.18
CA TRP A 10 -60.37 -33.55 -20.53
C TRP A 10 -58.87 -33.55 -20.81
N PHE A 11 -58.32 -32.42 -21.25
CA PHE A 11 -56.92 -32.27 -21.63
C PHE A 11 -56.05 -31.68 -20.51
N SER A 12 -56.64 -31.19 -19.41
CA SER A 12 -55.92 -30.59 -18.29
C SER A 12 -54.76 -31.46 -17.77
N ARG A 13 -55.02 -32.77 -17.56
CA ARG A 13 -54.00 -33.75 -17.13
C ARG A 13 -52.94 -33.98 -18.21
N VAL A 14 -53.32 -33.93 -19.48
CA VAL A 14 -52.42 -34.10 -20.62
C VAL A 14 -51.46 -32.92 -20.73
N VAL A 15 -51.96 -31.69 -20.55
CA VAL A 15 -51.14 -30.46 -20.54
C VAL A 15 -50.15 -30.48 -19.39
N VAL A 16 -50.58 -30.84 -18.18
CA VAL A 16 -49.68 -30.95 -17.01
C VAL A 16 -48.57 -31.97 -17.24
N ASN A 17 -48.91 -33.15 -17.75
CA ASN A 17 -47.95 -34.20 -18.05
C ASN A 17 -47.02 -33.82 -19.21
N TRP A 18 -47.53 -33.11 -20.22
CA TRP A 18 -46.72 -32.57 -21.30
C TRP A 18 -45.68 -31.58 -20.76
N LEU A 19 -46.06 -30.68 -19.86
CA LEU A 19 -45.13 -29.74 -19.22
C LEU A 19 -44.01 -30.47 -18.46
N ASP A 20 -44.33 -31.57 -17.77
CA ASP A 20 -43.32 -32.38 -17.06
C ASP A 20 -42.35 -33.08 -18.01
N ILE A 21 -42.85 -33.66 -19.10
CA ILE A 21 -42.03 -34.33 -20.13
C ILE A 21 -41.19 -33.30 -20.90
N ALA A 22 -41.77 -32.15 -21.24
CA ALA A 22 -41.09 -31.06 -21.91
C ALA A 22 -39.93 -30.53 -21.05
N ARG A 23 -40.15 -30.40 -19.73
CA ARG A 23 -39.11 -30.08 -18.77
C ARG A 23 -37.95 -31.04 -18.79
N TYR A 24 -38.25 -32.32 -18.66
CA TYR A 24 -37.23 -33.36 -18.67
C TYR A 24 -36.40 -33.34 -19.97
N LYS A 25 -37.05 -33.20 -21.12
CA LYS A 25 -36.38 -33.16 -22.43
C LYS A 25 -35.56 -31.88 -22.64
N ALA A 26 -36.03 -30.74 -22.15
CA ALA A 26 -35.26 -29.49 -22.23
C ALA A 26 -33.99 -29.56 -21.40
N LEU A 27 -34.05 -30.08 -20.18
CA LEU A 27 -32.87 -30.29 -19.33
C LEU A 27 -31.83 -31.15 -20.06
N GLN A 28 -32.24 -32.28 -20.63
CA GLN A 28 -31.32 -33.13 -21.41
C GLN A 28 -30.69 -32.41 -22.61
N ARG A 29 -31.46 -31.56 -23.30
CA ARG A 29 -30.94 -30.79 -24.44
C ARG A 29 -29.95 -29.72 -24.00
N ILE A 30 -30.22 -29.06 -22.88
CA ILE A 30 -29.36 -28.01 -22.33
C ILE A 30 -28.08 -28.62 -21.77
N ASP A 31 -28.15 -29.73 -21.04
CA ASP A 31 -26.97 -30.47 -20.57
C ASP A 31 -26.09 -30.88 -21.75
N LYS A 32 -26.69 -31.40 -22.83
CA LYS A 32 -25.96 -31.77 -24.05
C LYS A 32 -25.40 -30.57 -24.81
N ALA A 33 -26.12 -29.45 -24.85
CA ALA A 33 -25.64 -28.22 -25.46
C ALA A 33 -24.43 -27.66 -24.70
N ILE A 34 -24.43 -27.74 -23.37
CA ILE A 34 -23.30 -27.36 -22.52
C ILE A 34 -22.12 -28.31 -22.71
N GLU A 35 -22.36 -29.63 -22.77
CA GLU A 35 -21.30 -30.63 -22.99
C GLU A 35 -20.57 -30.44 -24.33
N LEU A 36 -21.31 -30.03 -25.37
CA LEU A 36 -20.78 -29.79 -26.71
C LEU A 36 -20.20 -28.38 -26.91
N ASP A 37 -20.35 -27.48 -25.92
CA ASP A 37 -19.93 -26.09 -26.05
C ASP A 37 -18.41 -25.94 -25.91
N THR A 38 -17.85 -25.04 -26.71
CA THR A 38 -16.44 -24.63 -26.62
C THR A 38 -16.25 -23.39 -25.75
N LEU A 39 -17.35 -22.82 -25.22
CA LEU A 39 -17.40 -21.60 -24.40
C LEU A 39 -16.81 -20.38 -25.11
N THR A 40 -16.80 -20.40 -26.45
CA THR A 40 -16.38 -19.27 -27.27
C THR A 40 -17.59 -18.43 -27.66
N PRO A 41 -17.45 -17.09 -27.78
CA PRO A 41 -18.53 -16.24 -28.23
C PRO A 41 -18.99 -16.60 -29.65
N VAL A 42 -20.30 -16.57 -29.89
CA VAL A 42 -20.90 -16.93 -31.19
C VAL A 42 -20.46 -15.97 -32.31
N ASP A 43 -20.24 -14.70 -31.97
CA ASP A 43 -19.67 -13.70 -32.88
C ASP A 43 -18.90 -12.61 -32.09
N SER A 44 -18.21 -11.71 -32.80
CA SER A 44 -17.41 -10.63 -32.19
C SER A 44 -18.22 -9.50 -31.55
N SER A 45 -19.55 -9.49 -31.73
CA SER A 45 -20.47 -8.49 -31.19
C SER A 45 -21.18 -8.94 -29.92
N VAL A 46 -21.13 -10.24 -29.60
CA VAL A 46 -21.81 -10.83 -28.44
C VAL A 46 -20.84 -11.58 -27.54
N LYS A 47 -21.16 -11.67 -26.24
CA LYS A 47 -20.31 -12.32 -25.23
C LYS A 47 -20.75 -13.73 -24.83
N TYR A 48 -21.76 -14.28 -25.49
CA TYR A 48 -22.37 -15.56 -25.13
C TYR A 48 -22.02 -16.65 -26.12
N SER A 49 -21.96 -17.89 -25.64
CA SER A 49 -21.64 -19.08 -26.41
C SER A 49 -22.87 -19.75 -27.02
N SER A 50 -22.67 -20.75 -27.88
CA SER A 50 -23.75 -21.42 -28.61
C SER A 50 -24.76 -22.11 -27.68
N SER A 51 -24.31 -22.70 -26.56
CA SER A 51 -25.22 -23.34 -25.60
C SER A 51 -26.20 -22.36 -24.97
N ALA A 52 -25.79 -21.09 -24.83
CA ALA A 52 -26.64 -20.03 -24.28
C ALA A 52 -27.76 -19.66 -25.26
N LEU A 53 -27.47 -19.60 -26.58
CA LEU A 53 -28.48 -19.42 -27.62
C LEU A 53 -29.44 -20.61 -27.71
N ASP A 54 -28.91 -21.84 -27.66
CA ASP A 54 -29.71 -23.06 -27.72
C ASP A 54 -30.68 -23.16 -26.53
N SER A 55 -30.19 -22.79 -25.34
CA SER A 55 -31.00 -22.73 -24.12
C SER A 55 -32.14 -21.71 -24.25
N VAL A 56 -31.83 -20.51 -24.77
CA VAL A 56 -32.84 -19.47 -25.03
C VAL A 56 -33.86 -19.91 -26.08
N GLY A 57 -33.43 -20.59 -27.14
CA GLY A 57 -34.32 -21.13 -28.18
C GLY A 57 -35.32 -22.15 -27.64
N ILE A 58 -34.91 -23.00 -26.69
CA ILE A 58 -35.81 -23.93 -26.00
C ILE A 58 -36.90 -23.17 -25.24
N PHE A 59 -36.54 -22.10 -24.52
CA PHE A 59 -37.53 -21.28 -23.79
C PHE A 59 -38.51 -20.55 -24.72
N TYR A 60 -38.05 -20.07 -25.87
CA TYR A 60 -38.95 -19.48 -26.87
C TYR A 60 -39.92 -20.52 -27.45
N THR A 61 -39.46 -21.75 -27.68
CA THR A 61 -40.34 -22.84 -28.15
C THR A 61 -41.45 -23.14 -27.14
N VAL A 62 -41.14 -23.13 -25.85
CA VAL A 62 -42.12 -23.33 -24.76
C VAL A 62 -43.12 -22.17 -24.71
N LYS A 63 -42.63 -20.95 -24.91
CA LYS A 63 -43.46 -19.74 -24.97
C LYS A 63 -44.41 -19.76 -26.18
N GLU A 64 -43.92 -20.12 -27.36
CA GLU A 64 -44.77 -20.27 -28.56
C GLU A 64 -45.83 -21.35 -28.37
N PHE A 65 -45.47 -22.49 -27.78
CA PHE A 65 -46.43 -23.54 -27.44
C PHE A 65 -47.52 -23.03 -26.48
N TRP A 66 -47.13 -22.28 -25.44
CA TRP A 66 -48.08 -21.69 -24.49
C TRP A 66 -49.04 -20.71 -25.18
N GLU A 67 -48.52 -19.84 -26.06
CA GLU A 67 -49.35 -18.91 -26.83
C GLU A 67 -50.33 -19.63 -27.76
N GLN A 68 -49.90 -20.72 -28.39
CA GLN A 68 -50.73 -21.50 -29.33
C GLN A 68 -51.83 -22.33 -28.65
N ILE A 69 -51.67 -22.71 -27.38
CA ILE A 69 -52.70 -23.45 -26.66
C ILE A 69 -53.95 -22.59 -26.44
N GLU A 70 -53.80 -21.27 -26.29
CA GLU A 70 -54.89 -20.32 -25.99
C GLU A 70 -55.83 -20.84 -24.89
N TRP A 71 -55.26 -21.33 -23.79
CA TRP A 71 -56.03 -22.06 -22.77
C TRP A 71 -57.15 -21.17 -22.19
N PRO A 72 -58.41 -21.65 -22.18
CA PRO A 72 -59.56 -20.80 -21.86
C PRO A 72 -59.78 -20.57 -20.36
N ASP A 73 -59.31 -21.48 -19.50
CA ASP A 73 -59.48 -21.40 -18.05
C ASP A 73 -58.36 -20.59 -17.39
N VAL A 74 -58.70 -19.39 -16.93
CA VAL A 74 -57.76 -18.42 -16.33
C VAL A 74 -57.15 -18.92 -15.02
N GLU A 75 -57.88 -19.71 -14.21
CA GLU A 75 -57.37 -20.26 -12.96
C GLU A 75 -56.31 -21.34 -13.23
N ALA A 76 -56.60 -22.25 -14.17
CA ALA A 76 -55.63 -23.22 -14.67
C ALA A 76 -54.42 -22.57 -15.35
N CYS A 77 -54.62 -21.46 -16.07
CA CYS A 77 -53.52 -20.69 -16.66
C CYS A 77 -52.50 -20.21 -15.61
N CYS A 78 -52.95 -19.81 -14.42
CA CYS A 78 -52.06 -19.41 -13.33
C CYS A 78 -51.14 -20.55 -12.90
N ALA A 79 -51.71 -21.74 -12.74
CA ALA A 79 -50.95 -22.93 -12.36
C ALA A 79 -49.93 -23.32 -13.44
N TYR A 80 -50.33 -23.26 -14.72
CA TYR A 80 -49.46 -23.64 -15.84
C TYR A 80 -48.34 -22.63 -16.08
N VAL A 81 -48.64 -21.33 -16.04
CA VAL A 81 -47.61 -20.28 -16.18
C VAL A 81 -46.66 -20.27 -14.99
N SER A 82 -47.16 -20.46 -13.76
CA SER A 82 -46.28 -20.62 -12.59
C SER A 82 -45.31 -21.79 -12.77
N LYS A 83 -45.80 -22.94 -13.28
CA LYS A 83 -44.99 -24.13 -13.53
C LYS A 83 -43.98 -23.93 -14.66
N ILE A 84 -44.33 -23.17 -15.70
CA ILE A 84 -43.42 -22.79 -16.80
C ILE A 84 -42.33 -21.84 -16.30
N ILE A 85 -42.69 -20.85 -15.48
CA ILE A 85 -41.74 -19.90 -14.90
C ILE A 85 -40.78 -20.62 -13.95
N GLU A 86 -41.31 -21.45 -13.04
CA GLU A 86 -40.52 -22.30 -12.14
C GLU A 86 -39.53 -23.16 -12.95
N TRP A 87 -40.00 -23.74 -14.05
CA TRP A 87 -39.17 -24.51 -14.98
C TRP A 87 -38.07 -23.65 -15.63
N CYS A 88 -38.39 -22.46 -16.13
CA CYS A 88 -37.40 -21.53 -16.73
C CYS A 88 -36.28 -21.17 -15.76
N TYR A 89 -36.61 -20.93 -14.49
CA TYR A 89 -35.63 -20.62 -13.45
C TYR A 89 -34.85 -21.86 -12.97
N ALA A 90 -35.49 -23.02 -12.87
CA ALA A 90 -34.85 -24.26 -12.41
C ALA A 90 -33.79 -24.82 -13.38
N ILE A 91 -33.89 -24.52 -14.67
CA ILE A 91 -32.88 -24.96 -15.66
C ILE A 91 -31.63 -24.05 -15.67
N ASN A 92 -31.66 -22.87 -15.07
CA ASN A 92 -30.63 -21.87 -15.34
C ASN A 92 -29.25 -22.23 -14.75
N ASN A 93 -28.26 -22.42 -15.62
CA ASN A 93 -26.84 -22.56 -15.28
C ASN A 93 -25.93 -21.56 -16.05
N ILE A 94 -26.48 -20.60 -16.81
CA ILE A 94 -25.70 -19.71 -17.71
C ILE A 94 -26.09 -18.25 -17.50
N ASP A 95 -25.13 -17.36 -17.18
CA ASP A 95 -25.38 -15.93 -16.87
C ASP A 95 -26.03 -15.15 -18.02
N TYR A 96 -25.85 -15.55 -19.28
CA TYR A 96 -26.56 -14.94 -20.41
C TYR A 96 -28.07 -15.23 -20.43
N VAL A 97 -28.46 -16.45 -20.01
CA VAL A 97 -29.86 -16.86 -19.95
C VAL A 97 -30.64 -16.00 -18.94
N ARG A 98 -29.97 -15.48 -17.89
CA ARG A 98 -30.53 -14.52 -16.92
C ARG A 98 -31.19 -13.30 -17.57
N HIS A 99 -30.50 -12.65 -18.50
CA HIS A 99 -31.02 -11.43 -19.16
C HIS A 99 -32.16 -11.72 -20.15
N SER A 100 -32.30 -12.97 -20.58
CA SER A 100 -33.34 -13.39 -21.54
C SER A 100 -34.61 -13.89 -20.86
N ILE A 101 -34.52 -14.39 -19.61
CA ILE A 101 -35.67 -14.91 -18.85
C ILE A 101 -36.61 -13.79 -18.41
N GLU A 102 -36.11 -12.65 -17.95
CA GLU A 102 -36.99 -11.57 -17.48
C GLU A 102 -37.90 -11.01 -18.58
N PRO A 103 -37.40 -10.71 -19.80
CA PRO A 103 -38.27 -10.41 -20.94
C PRO A 103 -39.19 -11.56 -21.32
N LEU A 104 -38.78 -12.82 -21.16
CA LEU A 104 -39.61 -13.99 -21.44
C LEU A 104 -40.78 -14.09 -20.46
N VAL A 105 -40.54 -13.92 -19.15
CA VAL A 105 -41.56 -13.95 -18.09
C VAL A 105 -42.60 -12.85 -18.32
N GLN A 106 -42.17 -11.65 -18.71
CA GLN A 106 -43.08 -10.57 -19.10
C GLN A 106 -43.92 -10.95 -20.34
N LYS A 107 -43.31 -11.60 -21.33
CA LYS A 107 -43.97 -12.03 -22.57
C LYS A 107 -44.88 -13.25 -22.40
N LEU A 108 -44.74 -14.05 -21.34
CA LEU A 108 -45.66 -15.17 -21.02
C LEU A 108 -47.06 -14.68 -20.61
N GLY A 109 -47.25 -13.36 -20.46
CA GLY A 109 -48.56 -12.76 -20.26
C GLY A 109 -49.01 -12.75 -18.80
N VAL A 110 -48.10 -12.79 -17.83
CA VAL A 110 -48.38 -12.73 -16.39
C VAL A 110 -49.32 -11.57 -16.06
N PHE A 111 -49.03 -10.36 -16.55
CA PHE A 111 -49.89 -9.17 -16.39
C PHE A 111 -51.25 -9.30 -17.11
N LYS A 112 -51.30 -9.98 -18.27
CA LYS A 112 -52.57 -10.20 -19.00
C LYS A 112 -53.47 -11.19 -18.25
N ILE A 113 -52.88 -12.21 -17.63
CA ILE A 113 -53.59 -13.22 -16.82
C ILE A 113 -54.05 -12.59 -15.49
N ALA A 114 -53.18 -11.82 -14.83
CA ALA A 114 -53.52 -11.07 -13.62
C ALA A 114 -54.68 -10.09 -13.86
N ASN A 115 -54.63 -9.30 -14.94
CA ASN A 115 -55.72 -8.40 -15.32
C ASN A 115 -57.03 -9.15 -15.62
N LYS A 116 -56.97 -10.30 -16.32
CA LYS A 116 -58.16 -11.14 -16.57
C LYS A 116 -58.77 -11.71 -15.29
N LEU A 117 -57.98 -11.98 -14.24
CA LEU A 117 -58.49 -12.42 -12.93
C LEU A 117 -59.16 -11.28 -12.15
N VAL A 118 -58.59 -10.09 -12.23
CA VAL A 118 -59.18 -8.87 -11.65
C VAL A 118 -60.51 -8.56 -12.34
N GLU A 119 -60.58 -8.69 -13.67
CA GLU A 119 -61.83 -8.58 -14.45
C GLU A 119 -62.84 -9.69 -14.12
N ALA A 120 -62.38 -10.89 -13.79
CA ALA A 120 -63.22 -12.03 -13.37
C ALA A 120 -63.67 -11.98 -11.89
N SER A 121 -63.45 -10.86 -11.19
CA SER A 121 -63.79 -10.62 -9.78
C SER A 121 -62.99 -11.43 -8.73
N ASP A 122 -61.86 -12.03 -9.10
CA ASP A 122 -60.92 -12.67 -8.14
C ASP A 122 -59.62 -11.86 -8.02
N ILE A 123 -59.77 -10.67 -7.44
CA ILE A 123 -58.69 -9.69 -7.25
C ILE A 123 -57.58 -10.28 -6.37
N VAL A 124 -57.95 -11.10 -5.38
CA VAL A 124 -57.02 -11.70 -4.42
C VAL A 124 -56.12 -12.74 -5.10
N LEU A 125 -56.67 -13.57 -6.00
CA LEU A 125 -55.86 -14.51 -6.78
C LEU A 125 -54.92 -13.81 -7.76
N GLY A 126 -55.37 -12.72 -8.41
CA GLY A 126 -54.54 -11.91 -9.30
C GLY A 126 -53.31 -11.32 -8.61
N GLU A 127 -53.51 -10.61 -7.49
CA GLU A 127 -52.41 -10.03 -6.70
C GLU A 127 -51.47 -11.10 -6.13
N ARG A 128 -52.02 -12.24 -5.69
CA ARG A 128 -51.23 -13.34 -5.16
C ARG A 128 -50.38 -13.97 -6.25
N PHE A 129 -50.92 -14.16 -7.45
CA PHE A 129 -50.18 -14.71 -8.58
C PHE A 129 -49.01 -13.81 -8.98
N GLU A 130 -49.22 -12.49 -9.10
CA GLU A 130 -48.13 -11.54 -9.38
C GLU A 130 -47.05 -11.56 -8.30
N ARG A 131 -47.46 -11.60 -7.02
CA ARG A 131 -46.52 -11.68 -5.89
C ARG A 131 -45.72 -12.97 -5.92
N THR A 132 -46.36 -14.12 -6.14
CA THR A 132 -45.69 -15.43 -6.21
C THR A 132 -44.70 -15.49 -7.36
N VAL A 133 -45.06 -14.98 -8.55
CA VAL A 133 -44.14 -14.91 -9.68
C VAL A 133 -42.93 -14.02 -9.36
N LYS A 134 -43.16 -12.86 -8.75
CA LYS A 134 -42.08 -11.96 -8.34
C LYS A 134 -41.14 -12.59 -7.31
N GLU A 135 -41.69 -13.23 -6.26
CA GLU A 135 -40.90 -13.94 -5.25
C GLU A 135 -40.09 -15.09 -5.86
N MET A 136 -40.63 -15.82 -6.86
CA MET A 136 -39.89 -16.86 -7.59
C MET A 136 -38.70 -16.27 -8.37
N VAL A 137 -38.89 -15.14 -9.05
CA VAL A 137 -37.83 -14.43 -9.77
C VAL A 137 -36.72 -13.98 -8.82
N ASP A 138 -37.10 -13.34 -7.72
CA ASP A 138 -36.17 -12.80 -6.73
C ASP A 138 -35.33 -13.93 -6.09
N ASN A 139 -35.99 -15.02 -5.66
CA ASN A 139 -35.31 -16.19 -5.10
C ASN A 139 -34.31 -16.83 -6.06
N ALA A 140 -34.63 -16.93 -7.35
CA ALA A 140 -33.73 -17.50 -8.34
C ALA A 140 -32.52 -16.60 -8.63
N ASN A 141 -32.74 -15.28 -8.69
CA ASN A 141 -31.66 -14.30 -8.83
C ASN A 141 -30.71 -14.34 -7.62
N GLU A 142 -31.23 -14.46 -6.40
CA GLU A 142 -30.41 -14.60 -5.19
C GLU A 142 -29.58 -15.88 -5.18
N LEU A 143 -30.15 -17.02 -5.59
CA LEU A 143 -29.43 -18.31 -5.68
C LEU A 143 -28.27 -18.25 -6.67
N LEU A 144 -28.49 -17.64 -7.84
CA LEU A 144 -27.46 -17.49 -8.86
C LEU A 144 -26.35 -16.54 -8.40
N ALA A 145 -26.70 -15.43 -7.76
CA ALA A 145 -25.74 -14.50 -7.17
C ALA A 145 -24.91 -15.18 -6.06
N ALA A 146 -25.52 -16.07 -5.26
CA ALA A 146 -24.80 -16.88 -4.27
C ALA A 146 -23.80 -17.83 -4.94
N LYS A 147 -24.21 -18.54 -6.01
CA LYS A 147 -23.33 -19.44 -6.76
C LYS A 147 -22.16 -18.70 -7.43
N GLN A 148 -22.38 -17.49 -7.94
CA GLN A 148 -21.31 -16.62 -8.46
C GLN A 148 -20.32 -16.22 -7.36
N ARG A 149 -20.81 -15.81 -6.18
CA ARG A 149 -19.96 -15.51 -5.03
C ARG A 149 -19.12 -16.72 -4.62
N ASP A 150 -19.68 -17.93 -4.61
CA ASP A 150 -18.96 -19.16 -4.29
C ASP A 150 -17.87 -19.48 -5.33
N LEU A 151 -18.14 -19.30 -6.62
CA LEU A 151 -17.13 -19.49 -7.68
C LEU A 151 -15.99 -18.49 -7.56
N ILE A 152 -16.30 -17.21 -7.32
CA ILE A 152 -15.30 -16.15 -7.08
C ILE A 152 -14.45 -16.49 -5.85
N PHE A 153 -15.09 -16.85 -4.74
CA PHE A 153 -14.41 -17.22 -3.51
C PHE A 153 -13.48 -18.43 -3.70
N ASN A 154 -13.94 -19.46 -4.41
CA ASN A 154 -13.13 -20.64 -4.74
C ASN A 154 -11.95 -20.30 -5.66
N ALA A 155 -12.12 -19.38 -6.60
CA ALA A 155 -11.04 -18.94 -7.47
C ALA A 155 -9.97 -18.15 -6.71
N ILE A 156 -10.38 -17.18 -5.87
CA ILE A 156 -9.48 -16.43 -4.99
C ILE A 156 -8.70 -17.40 -4.09
N ASN A 157 -9.38 -18.34 -3.41
CA ASN A 157 -8.72 -19.31 -2.53
C ASN A 157 -7.71 -20.23 -3.23
N LYS A 158 -7.87 -20.46 -4.54
CA LYS A 158 -6.87 -21.20 -5.34
C LYS A 158 -5.70 -20.31 -5.78
N MET A 159 -5.96 -19.03 -6.04
CA MET A 159 -4.93 -18.08 -6.46
C MET A 159 -4.01 -17.66 -5.32
N LEU A 160 -4.57 -17.37 -4.13
CA LEU A 160 -3.80 -16.81 -3.01
C LEU A 160 -2.59 -17.66 -2.63
N PRO A 161 -2.66 -19.01 -2.51
CA PRO A 161 -1.48 -19.82 -2.19
C PRO A 161 -0.38 -19.73 -3.25
N VAL A 162 -0.74 -19.62 -4.53
CA VAL A 162 0.23 -19.48 -5.63
C VAL A 162 0.90 -18.11 -5.58
N ILE A 163 0.11 -17.05 -5.39
CA ILE A 163 0.59 -15.68 -5.23
C ILE A 163 1.55 -15.59 -4.03
N GLN A 164 1.12 -16.08 -2.87
CA GLN A 164 1.92 -16.07 -1.65
C GLN A 164 3.22 -16.86 -1.81
N LYS A 165 3.18 -18.02 -2.49
CA LYS A 165 4.38 -18.82 -2.77
C LYS A 165 5.36 -18.07 -3.67
N LEU A 166 4.89 -17.49 -4.77
CA LEU A 166 5.75 -16.77 -5.70
C LEU A 166 6.31 -15.47 -5.08
N LEU A 167 5.52 -14.80 -4.25
CA LEU A 167 5.95 -13.63 -3.49
C LEU A 167 7.02 -13.98 -2.45
N LEU A 168 6.93 -15.13 -1.79
CA LEU A 168 8.01 -15.61 -0.90
C LEU A 168 9.32 -15.90 -1.64
N GLU A 169 9.24 -16.14 -2.94
CA GLU A 169 10.38 -16.43 -3.80
C GLU A 169 10.83 -15.22 -4.63
N PHE A 170 10.41 -14.00 -4.27
CA PHE A 170 10.67 -12.78 -5.05
C PHE A 170 12.17 -12.52 -5.28
N GLU A 171 13.05 -12.96 -4.37
CA GLU A 171 14.51 -12.85 -4.52
C GLU A 171 15.08 -13.72 -5.65
N LYS A 172 14.35 -14.75 -6.11
CA LYS A 172 14.83 -15.64 -7.18
C LYS A 172 14.58 -15.01 -8.55
N ASP A 173 15.53 -15.20 -9.46
CA ASP A 173 15.41 -14.76 -10.85
C ASP A 173 14.10 -15.26 -11.49
N ASN A 174 13.40 -14.33 -12.15
CA ASN A 174 12.12 -14.53 -12.84
C ASN A 174 10.91 -14.81 -11.94
N SER A 175 11.00 -14.85 -10.61
CA SER A 175 9.82 -15.10 -9.76
C SER A 175 8.79 -13.99 -9.84
N LEU A 176 9.22 -12.72 -9.85
CA LEU A 176 8.32 -11.59 -10.05
C LEU A 176 7.64 -11.67 -11.41
N HIS A 177 8.39 -11.92 -12.49
CA HIS A 177 7.81 -12.10 -13.82
C HIS A 177 6.78 -13.25 -13.85
N LYS A 178 7.10 -14.40 -13.26
CA LYS A 178 6.15 -15.54 -13.16
C LYS A 178 4.88 -15.15 -12.41
N LEU A 179 5.00 -14.37 -11.34
CA LEU A 179 3.87 -13.86 -10.57
C LEU A 179 3.02 -12.90 -11.39
N MET A 180 3.65 -11.96 -12.09
CA MET A 180 2.94 -11.02 -12.97
C MET A 180 2.21 -11.75 -14.10
N THR A 181 2.87 -12.67 -14.80
CA THR A 181 2.22 -13.49 -15.85
C THR A 181 1.06 -14.30 -15.30
N TYR A 182 1.23 -14.93 -14.13
CA TYR A 182 0.15 -15.69 -13.49
C TYR A 182 -1.05 -14.81 -13.12
N LEU A 183 -0.79 -13.61 -12.57
CA LEU A 183 -1.82 -12.65 -12.24
C LEU A 183 -2.53 -12.16 -13.50
N ASP A 184 -1.80 -11.80 -14.56
CA ASP A 184 -2.36 -11.36 -15.83
C ASP A 184 -3.29 -12.43 -16.44
N ASP A 185 -2.80 -13.65 -16.63
CA ASP A 185 -3.59 -14.74 -17.20
C ASP A 185 -4.87 -15.00 -16.39
N SER A 186 -4.75 -14.97 -15.06
CA SER A 186 -5.87 -15.22 -14.15
C SER A 186 -6.88 -14.06 -14.14
N LEU A 187 -6.40 -12.81 -14.09
CA LEU A 187 -7.24 -11.61 -13.99
C LEU A 187 -7.90 -11.28 -15.33
N ILE A 188 -7.23 -11.50 -16.47
CA ILE A 188 -7.84 -11.39 -17.80
C ILE A 188 -9.01 -12.37 -17.91
N THR A 189 -8.79 -13.64 -17.54
CA THR A 189 -9.84 -14.66 -17.54
C THR A 189 -11.01 -14.24 -16.65
N MET A 190 -10.75 -13.72 -15.44
CA MET A 190 -11.81 -13.27 -14.54
C MET A 190 -12.55 -12.02 -15.06
N LYS A 191 -11.84 -11.08 -15.68
CA LYS A 191 -12.45 -9.87 -16.26
C LYS A 191 -13.40 -10.19 -17.40
N GLU A 192 -13.12 -11.25 -18.16
CA GLU A 192 -14.01 -11.74 -19.21
C GLU A 192 -15.28 -12.39 -18.66
N GLN A 193 -15.21 -13.00 -17.47
CA GLN A 193 -16.29 -13.80 -16.86
C GLN A 193 -17.10 -13.05 -15.78
N LEU A 194 -16.63 -11.91 -15.30
CA LEU A 194 -17.24 -11.16 -14.20
C LEU A 194 -17.80 -9.79 -14.64
N SER A 195 -18.80 -9.30 -13.91
CA SER A 195 -19.21 -7.90 -14.01
C SER A 195 -18.10 -6.98 -13.48
N SER A 196 -18.08 -5.72 -13.92
CA SER A 196 -17.07 -4.73 -13.48
C SER A 196 -16.99 -4.65 -11.95
N GLU A 197 -18.15 -4.52 -11.28
CA GLU A 197 -18.19 -4.40 -9.82
C GLU A 197 -17.66 -5.66 -9.10
N ASN A 198 -17.96 -6.86 -9.63
CA ASN A 198 -17.44 -8.09 -9.06
C ASN A 198 -15.93 -8.24 -9.31
N PHE A 199 -15.46 -7.84 -10.49
CA PHE A 199 -14.04 -7.84 -10.81
C PHE A 199 -13.26 -6.88 -9.89
N ASP A 200 -13.77 -5.67 -9.66
CA ASP A 200 -13.16 -4.68 -8.77
C ASP A 200 -13.05 -5.23 -7.33
N ARG A 201 -14.07 -5.94 -6.85
CA ARG A 201 -14.05 -6.61 -5.53
C ARG A 201 -13.01 -7.75 -5.47
N VAL A 202 -12.83 -8.50 -6.55
CA VAL A 202 -11.80 -9.55 -6.64
C VAL A 202 -10.41 -8.91 -6.58
N LEU A 203 -10.19 -7.88 -7.37
CA LEU A 203 -8.92 -7.16 -7.49
C LEU A 203 -8.52 -6.56 -6.13
N ALA A 204 -9.44 -5.89 -5.44
CA ALA A 204 -9.22 -5.37 -4.09
C ALA A 204 -8.92 -6.49 -3.06
N THR A 205 -9.53 -7.67 -3.21
CA THR A 205 -9.31 -8.81 -2.30
C THR A 205 -7.93 -9.42 -2.50
N ILE A 206 -7.51 -9.57 -3.76
CA ILE A 206 -6.16 -10.04 -4.11
C ILE A 206 -5.12 -9.05 -3.60
N TRP A 207 -5.32 -7.75 -3.84
CA TRP A 207 -4.41 -6.71 -3.36
C TRP A 207 -4.24 -6.76 -1.83
N LYS A 208 -5.34 -6.81 -1.07
CA LYS A 208 -5.28 -6.96 0.39
C LYS A 208 -4.48 -8.17 0.84
N SER A 209 -4.61 -9.30 0.15
CA SER A 209 -3.81 -10.49 0.47
C SER A 209 -2.34 -10.34 0.08
N VAL A 210 -2.03 -9.63 -1.00
CA VAL A 210 -0.64 -9.34 -1.40
C VAL A 210 0.01 -8.43 -0.35
N LEU A 211 -0.64 -7.31 -0.02
CA LEU A 211 -0.17 -6.36 0.98
C LEU A 211 0.08 -7.03 2.34
N SER A 212 -0.92 -7.76 2.86
CA SER A 212 -0.78 -8.50 4.11
C SER A 212 0.39 -9.49 4.07
N LYS A 213 0.61 -10.16 2.92
CA LYS A 213 1.74 -11.08 2.80
C LYS A 213 3.09 -10.35 2.75
N MET A 214 3.16 -9.17 2.14
CA MET A 214 4.37 -8.34 2.13
C MET A 214 4.69 -7.79 3.52
N GLU A 215 3.68 -7.44 4.31
CA GLU A 215 3.84 -7.07 5.72
C GLU A 215 4.42 -8.24 6.54
N ASP A 216 3.86 -9.45 6.40
CA ASP A 216 4.38 -10.66 7.05
C ASP A 216 5.85 -10.94 6.66
N ILE A 217 6.17 -10.81 5.37
CA ILE A 217 7.54 -11.01 4.85
C ILE A 217 8.46 -9.96 5.46
N THR A 218 8.03 -8.71 5.56
CA THR A 218 8.81 -7.62 6.15
C THR A 218 9.11 -7.91 7.61
N GLU A 219 8.09 -8.24 8.41
CA GLU A 219 8.27 -8.55 9.83
C GLU A 219 9.16 -9.78 10.06
N SER A 220 8.92 -10.87 9.31
CA SER A 220 9.75 -12.07 9.40
C SER A 220 11.21 -11.78 9.01
N SER A 221 11.42 -10.95 8.00
CA SER A 221 12.76 -10.60 7.51
C SER A 221 13.52 -9.69 8.46
N LEU A 222 12.81 -8.81 9.18
CA LEU A 222 13.38 -8.01 10.28
C LEU A 222 13.85 -8.93 11.42
N ASN A 223 13.02 -9.90 11.82
CA ASN A 223 13.37 -10.88 12.84
C ASN A 223 14.58 -11.75 12.44
N GLN A 224 14.69 -12.08 11.15
CA GLN A 224 15.83 -12.79 10.58
C GLN A 224 17.07 -11.90 10.34
N LYS A 225 16.99 -10.59 10.60
CA LYS A 225 18.07 -9.61 10.39
C LYS A 225 18.62 -9.62 8.96
N LYS A 226 17.72 -9.72 7.97
CA LYS A 226 18.08 -9.65 6.55
C LYS A 226 18.75 -8.30 6.22
N PRO A 227 19.67 -8.25 5.23
CA PRO A 227 20.37 -7.02 4.85
C PRO A 227 19.45 -6.01 4.16
N HIS A 228 19.82 -4.74 4.13
CA HIS A 228 19.01 -3.66 3.52
C HIS A 228 18.70 -3.89 2.02
N GLN A 229 19.59 -4.59 1.29
CA GLN A 229 19.41 -4.96 -0.11
C GLN A 229 18.15 -5.82 -0.34
N PHE A 230 17.83 -6.69 0.63
CA PHE A 230 16.60 -7.48 0.62
C PHE A 230 15.37 -6.56 0.62
N PHE A 231 15.33 -5.61 1.56
CA PHE A 231 14.22 -4.67 1.71
C PHE A 231 14.12 -3.71 0.53
N LYS A 232 15.25 -3.39 -0.13
CA LYS A 232 15.25 -2.63 -1.39
C LYS A 232 14.56 -3.40 -2.51
N GLY A 233 14.90 -4.67 -2.71
CA GLY A 233 14.20 -5.52 -3.69
C GLY A 233 12.71 -5.70 -3.35
N LEU A 234 12.38 -5.79 -2.06
CA LEU A 234 10.99 -5.87 -1.60
C LEU A 234 10.22 -4.56 -1.87
N LEU A 235 10.86 -3.39 -1.70
CA LEU A 235 10.29 -2.08 -2.02
C LEU A 235 10.04 -1.92 -3.53
N GLU A 236 11.01 -2.30 -4.36
CA GLU A 236 10.87 -2.29 -5.82
C GLU A 236 9.71 -3.21 -6.26
N THR A 237 9.58 -4.38 -5.62
CA THR A 237 8.47 -5.30 -5.85
C THR A 237 7.13 -4.70 -5.40
N PHE A 238 7.12 -4.00 -4.27
CA PHE A 238 5.93 -3.33 -3.74
C PHE A 238 5.43 -2.24 -4.70
N ASP A 239 6.34 -1.38 -5.17
CA ASP A 239 6.03 -0.29 -6.10
C ASP A 239 5.42 -0.85 -7.41
N VAL A 240 5.98 -1.96 -7.94
CA VAL A 240 5.40 -2.65 -9.12
C VAL A 240 3.97 -3.12 -8.87
N PHE A 241 3.65 -3.66 -7.69
CA PHE A 241 2.28 -4.07 -7.40
C PHE A 241 1.33 -2.90 -7.18
N VAL A 242 1.77 -1.83 -6.51
CA VAL A 242 0.98 -0.60 -6.36
C VAL A 242 0.56 -0.06 -7.74
N ASP A 243 1.51 0.00 -8.68
CA ASP A 243 1.25 0.42 -10.05
C ASP A 243 0.31 -0.57 -10.77
N TYR A 244 0.53 -1.88 -10.59
CA TYR A 244 -0.28 -2.93 -11.24
C TYR A 244 -1.74 -2.93 -10.80
N PHE A 245 -2.00 -2.83 -9.50
CA PHE A 245 -3.35 -2.80 -8.94
C PHE A 245 -3.99 -1.41 -8.98
N ASN A 246 -3.22 -0.37 -9.34
CA ASN A 246 -3.63 1.04 -9.34
C ASN A 246 -4.18 1.48 -7.97
N GLU A 247 -3.47 1.09 -6.91
CA GLU A 247 -3.92 1.23 -5.51
C GLU A 247 -3.20 2.37 -4.79
N SER A 248 -3.95 3.41 -4.44
CA SER A 248 -3.44 4.55 -3.65
C SER A 248 -4.24 4.67 -2.37
N SER A 249 -3.61 4.30 -1.25
CA SER A 249 -4.22 4.40 0.08
C SER A 249 -3.19 4.87 1.10
N ASP A 250 -3.65 5.56 2.15
CA ASP A 250 -2.79 6.01 3.24
C ASP A 250 -2.03 4.85 3.90
N ALA A 251 -2.64 3.66 3.94
CA ALA A 251 -2.00 2.45 4.45
C ALA A 251 -0.82 2.01 3.56
N ASN A 252 -0.95 2.11 2.23
CA ASN A 252 0.14 1.83 1.30
C ASN A 252 1.29 2.83 1.52
N ASP A 253 0.99 4.11 1.70
CA ASP A 253 2.00 5.15 1.92
C ASP A 253 2.76 4.95 3.23
N GLU A 254 2.07 4.56 4.31
CA GLU A 254 2.70 4.25 5.60
C GLU A 254 3.59 3.01 5.53
N PHE A 255 3.10 1.93 4.91
CA PHE A 255 3.87 0.70 4.70
C PHE A 255 5.11 0.97 3.83
N ARG A 256 4.92 1.68 2.71
CA ARG A 256 5.99 2.08 1.79
C ARG A 256 7.05 2.91 2.50
N SER A 257 6.65 3.90 3.29
CA SER A 257 7.57 4.77 4.05
C SER A 257 8.41 3.97 5.05
N SER A 258 7.80 2.97 5.69
CA SER A 258 8.50 2.08 6.62
C SER A 258 9.49 1.17 5.87
N LEU A 259 9.07 0.61 4.73
CA LEU A 259 9.91 -0.24 3.89
C LEU A 259 11.08 0.53 3.27
N GLU A 260 10.85 1.79 2.86
CA GLU A 260 11.90 2.70 2.41
C GLU A 260 12.98 2.86 3.49
N LEU A 261 12.58 3.09 4.75
CA LEU A 261 13.52 3.19 5.86
C LEU A 261 14.35 1.91 6.03
N TYR A 262 13.75 0.74 5.88
CA TYR A 262 14.48 -0.54 5.95
C TYR A 262 15.39 -0.79 4.74
N SER A 263 15.10 -0.18 3.58
CA SER A 263 15.87 -0.34 2.34
C SER A 263 17.17 0.47 2.31
N LEU A 264 17.24 1.57 3.07
CA LEU A 264 18.41 2.46 3.13
C LEU A 264 19.66 1.73 3.64
N SER A 265 20.82 2.03 3.11
CA SER A 265 22.10 1.59 3.67
C SER A 265 22.35 2.20 5.05
N THR A 266 23.32 1.65 5.78
CA THR A 266 23.65 2.15 7.12
C THR A 266 24.24 3.56 7.09
N ASP A 267 25.00 3.90 6.06
CA ASP A 267 25.53 5.26 5.87
C ASP A 267 24.38 6.25 5.59
N GLU A 268 23.42 5.89 4.73
CA GLU A 268 22.22 6.70 4.45
C GLU A 268 21.32 6.88 5.68
N LEU A 269 21.11 5.83 6.48
CA LEU A 269 20.34 5.91 7.73
C LEU A 269 20.98 6.86 8.74
N ILE A 270 22.30 6.74 8.95
CA ILE A 270 23.05 7.62 9.85
C ILE A 270 22.96 9.06 9.36
N HIS A 271 23.07 9.29 8.06
CA HIS A 271 22.93 10.61 7.47
C HIS A 271 21.51 11.17 7.67
N ARG A 272 20.46 10.40 7.36
CA ARG A 272 19.06 10.79 7.57
C ARG A 272 18.78 11.14 9.03
N TYR A 273 19.31 10.35 9.97
CA TYR A 273 19.27 10.66 11.41
C TYR A 273 19.85 12.04 11.72
N HIS A 274 21.06 12.34 11.23
CA HIS A 274 21.71 13.62 11.47
C HIS A 274 21.02 14.81 10.77
N VAL A 275 20.48 14.62 9.56
CA VAL A 275 19.69 15.65 8.85
C VAL A 275 18.45 16.02 9.66
N GLN A 276 17.76 15.03 10.24
CA GLN A 276 16.59 15.29 11.06
C GLN A 276 16.92 16.01 12.38
N GLN A 277 18.05 15.66 13.00
CA GLN A 277 18.57 16.38 14.16
C GLN A 277 18.92 17.85 13.83
N CYS A 278 19.54 18.09 12.67
CA CYS A 278 19.84 19.43 12.17
C CYS A 278 18.57 20.28 11.98
N ARG A 279 17.55 19.73 11.29
CA ARG A 279 16.29 20.43 11.04
C ARG A 279 15.57 20.84 12.33
N ARG A 280 15.59 19.98 13.35
CA ARG A 280 15.01 20.28 14.66
C ARG A 280 15.74 21.39 15.41
N GLY A 281 17.08 21.33 15.42
CA GLY A 281 17.91 22.35 16.06
C GLY A 281 17.72 23.75 15.47
N GLN A 282 17.33 23.84 14.19
CA GLN A 282 17.07 25.10 13.49
C GLN A 282 15.59 25.56 13.51
N GLY A 283 14.63 24.70 13.85
CA GLY A 283 13.19 24.96 13.74
C GLY A 283 12.46 25.39 15.02
N GLN A 284 13.14 25.44 16.17
CA GLN A 284 12.53 25.88 17.44
C GLN A 284 12.66 27.40 17.62
N SER A 285 11.57 28.04 18.07
CA SER A 285 11.47 29.47 18.36
C SER A 285 12.57 29.98 19.31
N ASN A 286 12.87 31.27 19.18
CA ASN A 286 13.89 32.03 19.92
C ASN A 286 13.64 32.15 21.44
N GLU A 287 12.70 31.42 22.04
CA GLU A 287 12.40 31.54 23.48
C GLU A 287 13.18 30.56 24.36
N ASP A 288 13.70 29.46 23.80
CA ASP A 288 14.61 28.52 24.46
C ASP A 288 16.00 28.53 23.80
N ILE A 289 16.66 29.69 23.76
CA ILE A 289 17.96 29.85 23.07
C ILE A 289 19.06 29.06 23.81
N ASN A 290 18.96 28.88 25.13
CA ASN A 290 19.91 28.07 25.89
C ASN A 290 19.70 26.58 25.58
N GLY A 291 20.32 26.10 24.50
CA GLY A 291 20.41 24.66 24.21
C GLY A 291 20.91 23.89 25.43
N ASP A 292 20.55 22.61 25.52
CA ASP A 292 20.84 21.77 26.68
C ASP A 292 22.32 21.73 27.07
N CYS A 293 23.24 22.06 26.16
CA CYS A 293 24.68 22.09 26.40
C CYS A 293 25.35 23.41 25.97
N GLY A 294 24.57 24.48 25.77
CA GLY A 294 25.05 25.81 25.37
C GLY A 294 24.72 26.16 23.91
N GLN A 295 25.47 27.12 23.37
CA GLN A 295 25.34 27.59 21.98
C GLN A 295 26.72 27.74 21.35
N LEU A 296 26.81 27.56 20.04
CA LEU A 296 27.98 27.85 19.20
C LEU A 296 27.59 28.94 18.19
N THR A 297 28.40 29.99 18.08
CA THR A 297 28.23 31.02 17.04
C THR A 297 29.32 30.90 16.00
N ILE A 298 28.93 30.87 14.72
CA ILE A 298 29.84 30.77 13.57
C ILE A 298 29.52 31.84 12.52
N CYS A 299 30.50 32.14 11.67
CA CYS A 299 30.31 32.75 10.35
C CYS A 299 30.87 31.79 9.30
N ALA A 300 30.22 31.66 8.15
CA ALA A 300 30.68 30.74 7.10
C ALA A 300 30.39 31.26 5.70
N MET A 301 31.33 31.06 4.79
CA MET A 301 31.16 31.33 3.36
C MET A 301 31.92 30.32 2.51
N ILE A 302 31.47 30.13 1.26
CA ILE A 302 32.15 29.30 0.27
C ILE A 302 32.62 30.19 -0.88
N LEU A 303 33.94 30.25 -1.08
CA LEU A 303 34.54 30.90 -2.25
C LEU A 303 34.44 29.97 -3.45
N LYS A 304 33.45 30.21 -4.31
CA LYS A 304 33.08 29.32 -5.42
C LYS A 304 34.23 29.10 -6.40
N THR A 305 35.00 30.15 -6.70
CA THR A 305 36.13 30.12 -7.62
C THR A 305 37.26 29.22 -7.17
N LYS A 306 37.41 28.99 -5.86
CA LYS A 306 38.48 28.18 -5.25
C LYS A 306 37.99 26.85 -4.67
N GLY A 307 36.68 26.63 -4.60
CA GLY A 307 36.10 25.52 -3.85
C GLY A 307 36.48 25.55 -2.36
N LEU A 308 36.62 26.74 -1.78
CA LEU A 308 37.16 26.91 -0.43
C LEU A 308 36.05 27.34 0.54
N LEU A 309 35.74 26.47 1.49
CA LEU A 309 34.85 26.76 2.61
C LEU A 309 35.66 27.42 3.73
N LYS A 310 35.32 28.66 4.06
CA LYS A 310 35.85 29.39 5.21
C LYS A 310 34.80 29.39 6.31
N ILE A 311 35.18 28.94 7.49
CA ILE A 311 34.33 28.94 8.69
C ILE A 311 35.08 29.63 9.81
N GLU A 312 34.55 30.75 10.29
CA GLU A 312 35.00 31.40 11.51
C GLU A 312 34.21 30.84 12.69
N ILE A 313 34.93 30.21 13.61
CA ILE A 313 34.40 29.82 14.91
C ILE A 313 34.58 31.02 15.83
N MET A 314 33.50 31.72 16.16
CA MET A 314 33.58 32.92 16.99
C MET A 314 33.62 32.54 18.46
N ASN A 315 32.54 31.93 18.98
CA ASN A 315 32.45 31.59 20.40
C ASN A 315 31.48 30.47 20.72
N CYS A 316 31.64 29.87 21.91
CA CYS A 316 30.56 29.16 22.58
C CYS A 316 30.05 29.93 23.79
N ARG A 317 28.77 29.75 24.12
CA ARG A 317 28.15 30.35 25.31
C ARG A 317 27.52 29.28 26.18
N SER A 318 27.64 29.45 27.50
CA SER A 318 26.96 28.62 28.52
C SER A 318 27.24 27.12 28.35
N LEU A 319 28.48 26.75 28.05
CA LEU A 319 28.85 25.34 27.97
C LEU A 319 28.64 24.65 29.32
N LYS A 320 28.09 23.43 29.31
CA LYS A 320 27.97 22.61 30.51
C LYS A 320 29.23 21.76 30.69
N PRO A 321 29.96 21.87 31.81
CA PRO A 321 31.13 21.05 32.06
C PRO A 321 30.73 19.58 32.15
N VAL A 322 31.49 18.72 31.47
CA VAL A 322 31.25 17.26 31.47
C VAL A 322 31.91 16.60 32.68
N ARG A 323 32.94 17.23 33.25
CA ARG A 323 33.71 16.75 34.39
C ARG A 323 33.18 17.35 35.69
N SER A 324 33.27 16.58 36.78
CA SER A 324 32.81 16.97 38.12
C SER A 324 33.56 18.17 38.71
N ASN A 325 34.77 18.46 38.23
CA ASN A 325 35.57 19.60 38.66
C ASN A 325 35.06 20.96 38.12
N GLY A 326 34.05 20.96 37.24
CA GLY A 326 33.51 22.18 36.62
C GLY A 326 34.43 22.84 35.58
N ILE A 327 35.62 22.30 35.35
CA ILE A 327 36.63 22.84 34.42
C ILE A 327 36.39 22.23 33.04
N CYS A 328 36.24 23.08 32.03
CA CYS A 328 36.19 22.69 30.63
C CYS A 328 37.30 23.39 29.85
N ASN A 329 38.03 22.64 29.03
CA ASN A 329 39.01 23.13 28.08
C ASN A 329 38.47 22.93 26.65
N PRO A 330 37.48 23.73 26.21
CA PRO A 330 36.79 23.46 24.96
C PRO A 330 37.69 23.68 23.73
N CYS A 331 37.50 22.79 22.76
CA CYS A 331 37.87 23.01 21.36
C CYS A 331 36.73 22.54 20.46
N VAL A 332 36.57 23.19 19.30
CA VAL A 332 35.55 22.82 18.31
C VAL A 332 36.23 22.07 17.18
N LYS A 333 35.77 20.86 16.89
CA LYS A 333 36.21 20.04 15.76
C LYS A 333 35.13 20.04 14.67
N ILE A 334 35.54 20.25 13.43
CA ILE A 334 34.67 20.21 12.27
C ILE A 334 34.74 18.83 11.61
N ASN A 335 33.58 18.24 11.37
CA ASN A 335 33.42 17.05 10.53
C ASN A 335 32.33 17.30 9.47
N PHE A 336 32.22 16.43 8.48
CA PHE A 336 31.23 16.52 7.41
C PHE A 336 30.47 15.20 7.26
N LEU A 337 29.20 15.30 6.87
CA LEU A 337 28.33 14.17 6.60
C LEU A 337 27.64 14.35 5.23
N PRO A 338 27.39 13.26 4.48
CA PRO A 338 27.65 11.86 4.84
C PRO A 338 29.15 11.50 4.79
N ALA A 339 29.64 10.72 5.75
CA ALA A 339 31.07 10.62 6.04
C ALA A 339 31.91 9.98 4.90
N ASP A 340 31.30 9.10 4.12
CA ASP A 340 31.86 8.43 2.94
C ASP A 340 32.20 9.43 1.82
N GLN A 341 31.41 10.49 1.67
CA GLN A 341 31.61 11.54 0.65
C GLN A 341 32.71 12.54 1.03
N PHE A 342 33.12 12.57 2.32
CA PHE A 342 34.10 13.53 2.86
C PHE A 342 35.34 12.84 3.47
N LEU A 343 35.66 11.60 3.05
CA LEU A 343 36.78 10.83 3.59
C LEU A 343 38.15 11.52 3.44
N LYS A 344 38.34 12.28 2.35
CA LYS A 344 39.59 12.99 2.04
C LYS A 344 39.60 14.44 2.53
N THR A 345 38.49 14.93 3.06
CA THR A 345 38.34 16.33 3.50
C THR A 345 39.02 16.52 4.85
N SER A 346 39.71 17.66 5.03
CA SER A 346 40.35 17.99 6.30
C SER A 346 39.31 18.12 7.41
N LYS A 347 39.67 17.71 8.63
CA LYS A 347 38.82 17.78 9.83
C LYS A 347 39.47 18.74 10.85
N PRO A 348 39.51 20.04 10.55
CA PRO A 348 40.22 21.01 11.38
C PRO A 348 39.56 21.13 12.75
N LYS A 349 40.34 21.65 13.70
CA LYS A 349 39.89 21.97 15.04
C LYS A 349 40.47 23.31 15.46
N THR A 350 39.75 24.03 16.31
CA THR A 350 40.25 25.25 16.94
C THR A 350 41.37 24.96 17.94
N GLN A 351 42.05 26.01 18.37
CA GLN A 351 42.88 25.96 19.57
C GLN A 351 42.02 25.68 20.81
N VAL A 352 42.68 25.16 21.84
CA VAL A 352 42.04 24.78 23.10
C VAL A 352 42.00 25.99 24.00
N GLN A 353 40.80 26.41 24.39
CA GLN A 353 40.60 27.48 25.37
C GLN A 353 40.63 26.88 26.77
N LYS A 354 41.56 27.30 27.63
CA LYS A 354 41.74 26.67 28.95
C LYS A 354 40.74 27.18 29.98
N ASN A 355 40.11 26.27 30.72
CA ASN A 355 39.18 26.54 31.81
C ASN A 355 38.15 27.63 31.49
N ASN A 356 37.43 27.46 30.38
CA ASN A 356 36.51 28.47 29.88
C ASN A 356 35.17 27.86 29.42
N LEU A 357 34.07 28.28 30.05
CA LEU A 357 32.70 27.89 29.67
C LEU A 357 32.06 28.87 28.67
N PHE A 358 32.73 29.98 28.39
CA PHE A 358 32.39 31.02 27.42
C PHE A 358 33.59 31.29 26.49
N PRO A 359 34.12 30.25 25.81
CA PRO A 359 35.31 30.41 24.98
C PRO A 359 35.05 31.38 23.83
N LEU A 360 35.94 32.36 23.68
CA LEU A 360 36.11 33.14 22.46
C LEU A 360 37.25 32.49 21.69
N PHE A 361 36.95 32.01 20.49
CA PHE A 361 37.93 31.39 19.60
C PHE A 361 38.42 32.42 18.58
N ASP A 362 37.49 33.07 17.87
CA ASP A 362 37.76 34.00 16.76
C ASP A 362 38.78 33.41 15.76
N GLU A 363 38.59 32.13 15.44
CA GLU A 363 39.48 31.34 14.58
C GLU A 363 38.80 31.01 13.25
N THR A 364 39.43 31.40 12.14
CA THR A 364 39.00 31.01 10.79
C THR A 364 39.67 29.72 10.35
N LEU A 365 38.87 28.73 10.01
CA LEU A 365 39.27 27.43 9.50
C LEU A 365 38.91 27.32 8.02
N GLU A 366 39.87 26.89 7.20
CA GLU A 366 39.71 26.75 5.76
C GLU A 366 39.69 25.28 5.33
N ILE A 367 38.70 24.90 4.52
CA ILE A 367 38.49 23.54 4.05
C ILE A 367 38.27 23.57 2.53
N VAL A 368 39.07 22.78 1.80
CA VAL A 368 38.88 22.58 0.37
C VAL A 368 37.78 21.56 0.13
N LEU A 369 36.79 21.93 -0.68
CA LEU A 369 35.67 21.11 -1.10
C LEU A 369 35.75 20.84 -2.61
N THR A 370 35.30 19.65 -3.02
CA THR A 370 35.09 19.35 -4.43
C THR A 370 33.77 19.95 -4.92
N ASN A 371 33.62 20.09 -6.24
CA ASN A 371 32.36 20.53 -6.84
C ASN A 371 31.20 19.60 -6.46
N ASP A 372 31.44 18.29 -6.46
CA ASP A 372 30.46 17.29 -6.07
C ASP A 372 29.99 17.51 -4.62
N GLN A 373 30.92 17.71 -3.68
CA GLN A 373 30.61 18.01 -2.28
C GLN A 373 29.80 19.30 -2.11
N MET A 374 30.13 20.35 -2.87
CA MET A 374 29.40 21.62 -2.83
C MET A 374 27.99 21.51 -3.43
N SER A 375 27.76 20.57 -4.35
CA SER A 375 26.46 20.35 -5.01
C SER A 375 25.48 19.49 -4.18
N MET A 376 25.93 18.88 -3.09
CA MET A 376 25.09 18.03 -2.24
C MET A 376 24.06 18.86 -1.47
N ASN A 377 22.78 18.59 -1.71
CA ASN A 377 21.67 19.35 -1.13
C ASN A 377 21.51 19.17 0.39
N ASP A 378 21.87 18.02 0.93
CA ASP A 378 21.65 17.66 2.33
C ASP A 378 22.94 17.39 3.11
N ALA A 379 24.09 17.73 2.54
CA ALA A 379 25.37 17.63 3.23
C ALA A 379 25.39 18.49 4.50
N LEU A 380 25.98 17.96 5.56
CA LEU A 380 26.03 18.61 6.87
C LEU A 380 27.46 18.92 7.27
N ILE A 381 27.63 20.07 7.89
CA ILE A 381 28.78 20.44 8.70
C ILE A 381 28.42 20.08 10.14
N GLN A 382 29.18 19.17 10.75
CA GLN A 382 29.06 18.79 12.15
C GLN A 382 30.13 19.51 12.96
N PHE A 383 29.70 20.26 13.97
CA PHE A 383 30.58 20.85 14.97
C PHE A 383 30.53 20.02 16.23
N GLU A 384 31.67 19.45 16.61
CA GLU A 384 31.84 18.66 17.84
C GLU A 384 32.64 19.48 18.85
N VAL A 385 32.01 19.84 19.97
CA VAL A 385 32.67 20.50 21.09
C VAL A 385 33.29 19.43 21.98
N ILE A 386 34.60 19.51 22.16
CA ILE A 386 35.40 18.53 22.87
C ILE A 386 36.10 19.21 24.03
N ASP A 387 36.13 18.55 25.19
CA ASP A 387 36.86 18.99 26.36
C ASP A 387 38.24 18.29 26.40
N HIS A 388 39.28 19.02 25.98
CA HIS A 388 40.64 18.51 25.74
C HIS A 388 41.51 18.54 27.00
N TYR A 389 42.15 17.42 27.33
CA TYR A 389 43.10 17.32 28.43
C TYR A 389 44.35 16.57 27.97
N PHE A 390 45.52 17.13 28.31
CA PHE A 390 46.82 16.67 27.82
C PHE A 390 47.16 15.20 28.18
N LEU A 391 46.63 14.68 29.30
CA LEU A 391 46.95 13.34 29.82
C LEU A 391 45.73 12.40 29.92
N CYS A 392 44.55 12.85 29.47
CA CYS A 392 43.32 12.08 29.60
C CYS A 392 42.60 11.98 28.26
N ILE A 393 41.73 10.98 28.14
CA ILE A 393 40.86 10.82 26.97
C ILE A 393 39.98 12.08 26.85
N ASN A 394 40.02 12.69 25.66
CA ASN A 394 39.14 13.79 25.28
C ASN A 394 37.69 13.42 25.54
N LYS A 395 36.93 14.34 26.17
CA LYS A 395 35.51 14.10 26.48
C LYS A 395 34.64 14.88 25.52
N PHE A 396 33.63 14.20 24.97
CA PHE A 396 32.58 14.84 24.18
C PHE A 396 31.73 15.73 25.08
N VAL A 397 31.56 17.00 24.70
CA VAL A 397 30.69 17.95 25.40
C VAL A 397 29.32 17.99 24.74
N ALA A 398 29.31 18.36 23.47
CA ALA A 398 28.09 18.54 22.68
C ALA A 398 28.40 18.54 21.18
N GLU A 399 27.35 18.44 20.37
CA GLU A 399 27.42 18.63 18.93
C GLU A 399 26.29 19.52 18.41
N CYS A 400 26.51 20.11 17.26
CA CYS A 400 25.47 20.74 16.46
C CYS A 400 25.76 20.54 14.97
N PHE A 401 24.75 20.80 14.15
CA PHE A 401 24.78 20.55 12.71
C PHE A 401 24.32 21.78 11.95
N PHE A 402 24.94 22.02 10.79
CA PHE A 402 24.53 23.05 9.85
C PHE A 402 24.49 22.48 8.43
N LEU A 403 23.53 22.90 7.63
CA LEU A 403 23.40 22.45 6.24
C LEU A 403 24.41 23.20 5.37
N LEU A 404 25.24 22.46 4.63
CA LEU A 404 26.27 23.05 3.77
C LEU A 404 25.65 23.92 2.67
N ASN A 405 24.49 23.52 2.13
CA ASN A 405 23.78 24.30 1.11
C ASN A 405 23.19 25.64 1.62
N LYS A 406 23.14 25.85 2.94
CA LYS A 406 22.75 27.12 3.56
C LYS A 406 23.93 28.09 3.73
N VAL A 407 25.16 27.65 3.47
CA VAL A 407 26.34 28.53 3.49
C VAL A 407 26.30 29.43 2.25
N LYS A 408 26.53 30.73 2.43
CA LYS A 408 26.53 31.70 1.33
C LYS A 408 27.68 31.38 0.36
N LEU A 409 27.34 31.25 -0.92
CA LEU A 409 28.30 31.20 -2.02
C LEU A 409 28.75 32.62 -2.36
N VAL A 410 30.06 32.81 -2.47
CA VAL A 410 30.68 34.10 -2.76
C VAL A 410 31.60 33.93 -3.96
N ASP A 411 31.47 34.83 -4.94
CA ASP A 411 32.31 34.88 -6.13
C ASP A 411 33.56 35.74 -5.92
N ASP A 412 33.44 36.81 -5.12
CA ASP A 412 34.52 37.74 -4.79
C ASP A 412 35.47 37.14 -3.74
N PRO A 413 36.76 36.89 -4.08
CA PRO A 413 37.73 36.38 -3.12
C PRO A 413 38.13 37.39 -2.03
N GLU A 414 37.83 38.67 -2.19
CA GLU A 414 38.13 39.74 -1.24
C GLU A 414 36.99 40.02 -0.25
N GLU A 415 35.83 39.35 -0.39
CA GLU A 415 34.72 39.48 0.55
C GLU A 415 35.18 39.17 1.98
N ASP A 416 34.89 40.08 2.90
CA ASP A 416 35.30 39.97 4.29
C ASP A 416 34.36 39.03 5.06
N MET A 417 34.94 38.15 5.88
CA MET A 417 34.19 37.32 6.83
C MET A 417 33.37 38.17 7.81
N MET A 418 33.81 39.40 8.12
CA MET A 418 33.07 40.33 8.98
C MET A 418 31.69 40.72 8.44
N ASN A 419 31.50 40.63 7.11
CA ASN A 419 30.21 40.94 6.46
C ASN A 419 29.24 39.74 6.49
N MET A 420 29.70 38.57 6.94
CA MET A 420 28.89 37.37 6.97
C MET A 420 27.93 37.36 8.16
N PRO A 421 26.69 36.87 7.96
CA PRO A 421 25.73 36.78 9.05
C PRO A 421 26.24 35.79 10.10
N GLN A 422 26.13 36.20 11.37
CA GLN A 422 26.42 35.32 12.50
C GLN A 422 25.31 34.29 12.64
N ILE A 423 25.69 33.01 12.61
CA ILE A 423 24.80 31.87 12.73
C ILE A 423 24.94 31.30 14.13
N GLN A 424 23.86 31.33 14.91
CA GLN A 424 23.79 30.74 16.24
C GLN A 424 23.22 29.32 16.16
N LEU A 425 23.98 28.34 16.63
CA LEU A 425 23.64 26.92 16.61
C LEU A 425 23.47 26.42 18.04
N LYS A 426 22.34 25.76 18.33
CA LYS A 426 22.10 25.13 19.63
C LYS A 426 23.00 23.90 19.79
N LEU A 427 23.72 23.83 20.91
CA LEU A 427 24.52 22.65 21.25
C LEU A 427 23.67 21.64 21.99
N GLY A 428 23.66 20.42 21.48
CA GLY A 428 22.90 19.30 22.03
C GLY A 428 23.76 18.05 22.20
N LYS A 429 23.17 17.06 22.87
CA LYS A 429 23.68 15.69 22.85
C LYS A 429 22.84 14.86 21.88
N PRO A 430 23.37 13.73 21.38
CA PRO A 430 22.56 12.74 20.70
C PRO A 430 21.37 12.35 21.57
N SER A 431 20.28 11.92 20.94
CA SER A 431 19.12 11.39 21.66
C SER A 431 18.36 10.40 20.78
N SER A 432 17.92 9.32 21.40
CA SER A 432 17.07 8.28 20.79
C SER A 432 15.60 8.68 20.76
N GLU A 433 15.18 9.64 21.58
CA GLU A 433 13.78 10.03 21.75
C GLU A 433 13.28 10.94 20.63
N HIS A 434 14.18 11.72 20.02
CA HIS A 434 13.78 12.65 18.98
C HIS A 434 13.27 11.92 17.73
N ASP A 435 13.97 10.90 17.23
CA ASP A 435 13.46 10.08 16.12
C ASP A 435 13.53 8.58 16.46
N PRO A 436 12.47 8.05 17.09
CA PRO A 436 12.46 6.66 17.49
C PRO A 436 12.42 5.73 16.28
N LYS A 437 11.81 6.11 15.14
CA LYS A 437 11.72 5.24 13.96
C LYS A 437 13.12 4.99 13.39
N ILE A 438 13.85 6.06 13.04
CA ILE A 438 15.20 5.92 12.46
C ILE A 438 16.16 5.29 13.48
N TRP A 439 16.11 5.73 14.73
CA TRP A 439 16.95 5.18 15.80
C TRP A 439 16.75 3.67 15.96
N ASN A 440 15.49 3.21 16.03
CA ASN A 440 15.17 1.79 16.21
C ASN A 440 15.70 0.94 15.06
N VAL A 441 15.63 1.42 13.80
CA VAL A 441 16.19 0.68 12.66
C VAL A 441 17.70 0.54 12.77
N ILE A 442 18.41 1.63 13.08
CA ILE A 442 19.87 1.59 13.26
C ILE A 442 20.24 0.70 14.45
N GLU A 443 19.48 0.75 15.55
CA GLU A 443 19.68 -0.07 16.74
C GLU A 443 19.45 -1.56 16.44
N GLN A 444 18.40 -1.93 15.72
CA GLN A 444 18.17 -3.31 15.29
C GLN A 444 19.33 -3.82 14.43
N ARG A 445 19.81 -3.01 13.47
CA ARG A 445 20.98 -3.37 12.64
C ARG A 445 22.25 -3.53 13.45
N SER A 446 22.43 -2.72 14.49
CA SER A 446 23.59 -2.79 15.38
C SER A 446 23.73 -4.14 16.10
N LEU A 447 22.64 -4.91 16.21
CA LEU A 447 22.60 -6.26 16.77
C LEU A 447 22.97 -7.36 15.75
N SER A 448 23.19 -7.01 14.48
CA SER A 448 23.71 -7.91 13.46
C SER A 448 25.23 -7.95 13.53
N TRP A 449 25.82 -9.15 13.39
CA TRP A 449 27.27 -9.34 13.40
C TRP A 449 27.93 -8.84 12.11
N THR A 450 27.16 -8.69 11.04
CA THR A 450 27.63 -8.25 9.72
C THR A 450 27.69 -6.72 9.60
N ASP A 451 26.89 -5.98 10.37
CA ASP A 451 26.83 -4.51 10.30
C ASP A 451 27.64 -3.84 11.42
N LYS A 452 28.97 -3.88 11.27
CA LYS A 452 29.90 -3.24 12.21
C LYS A 452 29.71 -1.72 12.29
N LYS A 453 29.33 -1.08 11.18
CA LYS A 453 29.13 0.38 11.13
C LYS A 453 27.97 0.82 12.03
N ALA A 454 26.82 0.14 11.95
CA ALA A 454 25.69 0.42 12.83
C ALA A 454 26.04 0.17 14.30
N ASN A 455 26.79 -0.90 14.57
CA ASN A 455 27.27 -1.24 15.91
C ASN A 455 28.16 -0.14 16.52
N GLU A 456 29.18 0.30 15.78
CA GLU A 456 30.08 1.37 16.21
C GLU A 456 29.35 2.70 16.39
N PHE A 457 28.42 3.02 15.48
CA PHE A 457 27.58 4.22 15.58
C PHE A 457 26.75 4.21 16.87
N ILE A 458 25.95 3.16 17.11
CA ILE A 458 25.08 3.09 18.30
C ILE A 458 25.90 3.10 19.60
N LYS A 459 27.02 2.37 19.66
CA LYS A 459 27.92 2.41 20.83
C LYS A 459 28.45 3.82 21.09
N ARG A 460 28.90 4.51 20.03
CA ARG A 460 29.38 5.90 20.13
C ARG A 460 28.28 6.86 20.56
N GLN A 461 27.08 6.75 20.00
CA GLN A 461 25.97 7.62 20.37
C GLN A 461 25.53 7.36 21.81
N LYS A 462 25.35 6.11 22.25
CA LYS A 462 25.03 5.78 23.66
C LYS A 462 26.08 6.32 24.64
N ALA A 463 27.37 6.20 24.32
CA ALA A 463 28.44 6.78 25.14
C ALA A 463 28.37 8.31 25.25
N ARG A 464 27.89 9.00 24.21
CA ARG A 464 27.69 10.46 24.18
C ARG A 464 26.38 10.90 24.84
N MET A 465 25.35 10.06 24.80
CA MET A 465 24.05 10.28 25.45
C MET A 465 24.14 10.21 26.96
N ASN A 466 24.97 9.31 27.49
CA ASN A 466 25.11 9.11 28.92
C ASN A 466 25.44 10.44 29.61
N ARG A 467 24.43 10.99 30.30
CA ARG A 467 24.63 11.94 31.38
C ARG A 467 25.60 11.26 32.33
N THR A 468 26.73 11.89 32.58
CA THR A 468 27.70 11.36 33.54
C THR A 468 27.00 11.40 34.90
N ASN A 469 26.31 10.31 35.28
CA ASN A 469 26.03 10.01 36.66
C ASN A 469 27.39 9.69 37.29
N CYS A 470 28.16 10.73 37.59
CA CYS A 470 29.13 10.68 38.66
C CYS A 470 28.37 10.98 39.95
N GLN A 471 27.49 10.07 40.34
CA GLN A 471 27.16 9.86 41.74
C GLN A 471 27.73 8.49 42.10
N GLU A 472 28.69 8.53 43.02
CA GLU A 472 29.14 7.44 43.91
C GLU A 472 29.87 6.25 43.25
N ALA A 473 31.21 6.31 43.31
CA ALA A 473 32.07 5.23 43.80
C ALA A 473 33.38 5.83 44.34
#